data_AF-A0A3A9W6Y5-F1
#
_entry.id   AF-A0A3A9W6Y5-F1
#
_cell.length_a   1.000
_cell.length_b   1.000
_cell.length_c   1.000
_cell.angle_alpha   90.00
_cell.angle_beta   90.00
_cell.angle_gamma   90.00
#
_symmetry.space_group_name_H-M   'P 1'
#
loop_
_entity.id
_entity.type
_entity.pdbx_description
1 polymer ?
#
loop_
_entity_poly.entity_id
_entity_poly.type
_entity_poly.pdbx_seq_one_letter_code
_entity_poly.pdbx_strand_id
1 'polypeptide(L)'
;MEQAYPDFLEIIKYLIIGVFSSITQIFIFVVSIYFYRKMGSSIERILLLIGSLLMTLCTILSSSSIAFYVFLGAEQYATILYILQIGSFLGTLLFAIGFLITVRKVVKNKMITQN
;
A
#
# COMPACT_ATOMS: atom_id res chain seq x y z
N MET A 1 31.35 19.07 9.28
CA MET A 1 30.13 19.24 8.46
C MET A 1 28.98 19.12 9.42
N GLU A 2 28.33 20.23 9.73
CA GLU A 2 27.24 20.30 10.70
C GLU A 2 26.06 19.47 10.18
N GLN A 3 25.74 18.38 10.88
CA GLN A 3 24.57 17.57 10.59
C GLN A 3 23.32 18.36 11.01
N ALA A 4 22.77 19.14 10.08
CA ALA A 4 21.44 19.70 10.26
C ALA A 4 20.45 18.52 10.26
N TYR A 5 19.79 18.30 11.39
CA TYR A 5 18.61 17.43 11.43
C TYR A 5 17.64 17.91 10.35
N PRO A 6 16.97 17.01 9.60
CA PRO A 6 15.89 17.45 8.73
C PRO A 6 14.91 18.21 9.60
N ASP A 7 14.70 19.48 9.27
CA ASP A 7 13.72 20.30 9.97
C ASP A 7 12.41 19.52 9.97
N PHE A 8 11.72 19.51 11.10
CA PHE A 8 10.45 18.79 11.25
C PHE A 8 9.46 19.10 10.10
N LEU A 9 9.54 20.32 9.57
CA LEU A 9 8.84 20.78 8.36
C LEU A 9 9.17 19.99 7.10
N GLU A 10 10.42 19.60 6.89
CA GLU A 10 10.87 18.84 5.73
C GLU A 10 10.34 17.40 5.78
N ILE A 11 10.35 16.76 6.96
CA ILE A 11 9.74 15.45 7.17
C ILE A 11 8.24 15.50 6.82
N ILE A 12 7.53 16.52 7.33
CA ILE A 12 6.11 16.71 7.04
C ILE A 12 5.87 16.90 5.54
N LYS A 13 6.71 17.69 4.86
CA LYS A 13 6.59 17.94 3.42
C LYS A 13 6.69 16.63 2.62
N TYR A 14 7.69 15.80 2.90
CA TYR A 14 7.85 14.51 2.21
C TYR A 14 6.75 13.51 2.57
N LEU A 15 6.20 13.56 3.78
CA LEU A 15 5.05 12.75 4.17
C LEU A 15 3.78 13.16 3.40
N ILE A 16 3.52 14.46 3.27
CA ILE A 16 2.41 14.99 2.45
C ILE A 16 2.57 14.56 1.00
N ILE A 17 3.76 14.71 0.41
CA ILE A 17 4.05 14.24 -0.95
C ILE A 17 3.80 12.74 -1.07
N GLY A 18 4.21 11.95 -0.08
CA GLY A 18 3.96 10.50 -0.03
C GLY A 18 2.47 10.14 0.02
N VAL A 19 1.66 10.92 0.75
CA VAL A 19 0.20 10.72 0.79
C VAL A 19 -0.42 11.06 -0.58
N PHE A 20 -0.03 12.18 -1.19
CA PHE A 20 -0.52 12.57 -2.51
C PHE A 20 -0.08 11.62 -3.62
N SER A 21 1.16 11.11 -3.58
CA SER A 21 1.65 10.13 -4.54
C SER A 21 0.92 8.78 -4.42
N SER A 22 0.40 8.47 -3.23
CA SER A 22 -0.34 7.24 -2.94
C SER A 22 -1.86 7.36 -3.16
N ILE A 23 -2.36 8.44 -3.77
CA ILE A 23 -3.81 8.73 -3.83
C ILE A 23 -4.63 7.59 -4.47
N THR A 24 -4.11 6.95 -5.52
CA THR A 24 -4.75 5.81 -6.18
C THR A 24 -4.83 4.60 -5.25
N GLN A 25 -3.78 4.34 -4.47
CA GLN A 25 -3.74 3.21 -3.53
C GLN A 25 -4.65 3.46 -2.33
N ILE A 26 -4.69 4.70 -1.84
CA ILE A 26 -5.62 5.15 -0.80
C ILE A 26 -7.06 4.96 -1.27
N PHE A 27 -7.38 5.32 -2.51
CA PHE A 27 -8.70 5.09 -3.08
C PHE A 27 -9.06 3.60 -3.09
N ILE A 28 -8.15 2.74 -3.55
CA ILE A 28 -8.33 1.28 -3.53
C ILE A 28 -8.53 0.75 -2.11
N PHE A 29 -7.78 1.27 -1.15
CA PHE A 29 -7.90 0.91 0.27
C PHE A 29 -9.28 1.30 0.83
N VAL A 30 -9.75 2.53 0.55
CA VAL A 30 -11.09 2.99 0.95
C VAL A 30 -12.19 2.12 0.34
N VAL A 31 -12.08 1.77 -0.94
CA VAL A 31 -13.02 0.84 -1.59
C VAL A 31 -12.98 -0.54 -0.93
N SER A 32 -11.79 -1.03 -0.58
CA SER A 32 -11.62 -2.32 0.11
C SER A 32 -12.28 -2.33 1.50
N ILE A 33 -12.16 -1.23 2.25
CA ILE A 33 -12.88 -1.05 3.53
C ILE A 33 -14.39 -1.07 3.31
N TYR A 34 -14.90 -0.32 2.32
CA TYR A 34 -16.32 -0.30 2.02
C TYR A 34 -16.84 -1.71 1.69
N PHE A 35 -16.09 -2.45 0.89
CA PHE A 35 -16.46 -3.80 0.49
C PHE A 35 -16.43 -4.79 1.67
N TYR A 36 -15.46 -4.66 2.57
CA TYR A 36 -15.40 -5.41 3.83
C TYR A 36 -16.61 -5.15 4.72
N ARG A 37 -16.99 -3.86 4.91
CA ARG A 37 -18.14 -3.49 5.75
C ARG A 37 -19.47 -3.97 5.17
N LYS A 38 -19.66 -3.88 3.85
CA LYS A 38 -20.95 -4.19 3.20
C LYS A 38 -21.24 -5.68 3.09
N MET A 39 -20.22 -6.50 2.84
CA MET A 39 -20.42 -7.94 2.59
C MET A 39 -19.94 -8.84 3.74
N GLY A 40 -19.39 -8.27 4.82
CA GLY A 40 -18.93 -9.00 6.01
C GLY A 40 -17.54 -9.62 5.86
N SER A 41 -17.06 -10.29 6.91
CA SER A 41 -15.71 -10.86 6.92
C SER A 41 -15.60 -12.09 6.01
N SER A 42 -14.71 -12.06 5.02
CA SER A 42 -14.31 -13.22 4.23
C SER A 42 -12.83 -13.13 3.93
N ILE A 43 -12.19 -14.29 3.73
CA ILE A 43 -10.75 -14.40 3.48
C ILE A 43 -10.34 -13.50 2.30
N GLU A 44 -11.07 -13.53 1.17
CA GLU A 44 -10.75 -12.66 0.03
C GLU A 44 -10.75 -11.16 0.35
N ARG A 45 -11.70 -10.72 1.19
CA ARG A 45 -11.84 -9.30 1.55
C ARG A 45 -10.77 -8.86 2.54
N ILE A 46 -10.35 -9.74 3.44
CA ILE A 46 -9.20 -9.50 4.33
C ILE A 46 -7.92 -9.38 3.50
N LEU A 47 -7.72 -10.25 2.51
CA LEU A 47 -6.57 -10.18 1.60
C LEU A 47 -6.52 -8.86 0.82
N LEU A 48 -7.67 -8.41 0.30
CA LEU A 48 -7.77 -7.10 -0.38
C LEU A 48 -7.40 -5.95 0.56
N LEU A 49 -7.91 -5.96 1.80
CA LEU A 49 -7.69 -4.90 2.77
C LEU A 49 -6.24 -4.85 3.26
N ILE A 50 -5.66 -6.00 3.63
CA ILE A 50 -4.25 -6.07 4.07
C ILE A 50 -3.31 -5.72 2.91
N GLY A 51 -3.57 -6.24 1.71
CA GLY A 51 -2.75 -5.95 0.54
C GLY A 51 -2.74 -4.47 0.19
N SER A 52 -3.91 -3.83 0.17
CA SER A 52 -4.04 -2.39 -0.11
C SER A 52 -3.46 -1.51 1.00
N LEU A 53 -3.60 -1.90 2.27
CA LEU A 53 -2.95 -1.22 3.38
C LEU A 53 -1.42 -1.28 3.28
N LEU A 54 -0.88 -2.47 3.03
CA LEU A 54 0.57 -2.69 2.94
C LEU A 54 1.18 -1.90 1.78
N MET A 55 0.55 -1.91 0.60
CA MET A 55 0.98 -1.10 -0.56
C MET A 55 0.97 0.40 -0.25
N THR A 56 -0.08 0.89 0.42
CA THR A 56 -0.22 2.30 0.77
C THR A 56 0.89 2.71 1.75
N LEU A 57 1.13 1.91 2.79
CA LEU A 57 2.19 2.18 3.76
C LEU A 57 3.57 2.15 3.11
N CYS A 58 3.86 1.15 2.28
CA CYS A 58 5.14 1.06 1.58
C CYS A 58 5.37 2.26 0.65
N THR A 59 4.34 2.78 -0.02
CA THR A 59 4.47 3.91 -0.94
C THR A 59 4.69 5.24 -0.20
N ILE A 60 3.96 5.46 0.89
CA ILE A 60 4.17 6.61 1.77
C ILE A 60 5.60 6.57 2.33
N LEU A 61 6.01 5.42 2.88
CA LEU A 61 7.34 5.23 3.45
C LEU A 61 8.45 5.42 2.42
N SER A 62 8.26 4.94 1.19
CA SER A 62 9.24 5.09 0.10
C SER A 62 9.36 6.55 -0.36
N SER A 63 8.29 7.32 -0.27
CA SER A 63 8.31 8.75 -0.61
C SER A 63 8.96 9.57 0.52
N SER A 64 8.69 9.20 1.79
CA SER A 64 9.32 9.83 2.94
C SER A 64 10.78 9.43 3.14
N SER A 65 11.22 8.27 2.64
CA SER A 65 12.60 7.79 2.81
C SER A 65 13.63 8.69 2.10
N ILE A 66 13.19 9.48 1.11
CA ILE A 66 14.03 10.48 0.41
C ILE A 66 14.61 11.50 1.40
N ALA A 67 13.85 11.90 2.43
CA ALA A 67 14.33 12.80 3.49
C ALA A 67 15.52 12.20 4.26
N PHE A 68 15.59 10.87 4.33
CA PHE A 68 16.64 10.15 5.05
C PHE A 68 17.86 9.83 4.18
N TYR A 69 17.79 10.04 2.86
CA TYR A 69 18.92 9.86 1.94
C TYR A 69 20.12 10.74 2.35
N VAL A 70 19.85 11.99 2.73
CA VAL A 70 20.86 12.97 3.14
C VAL A 70 21.57 12.56 4.44
N PHE A 71 20.91 11.74 5.29
CA PHE A 71 21.42 11.37 6.61
C PHE A 71 22.09 9.99 6.66
N LEU A 72 21.43 8.97 6.09
CA LEU A 72 21.88 7.57 6.16
C LEU A 72 22.96 7.24 5.11
N GLY A 73 23.14 8.11 4.11
CA GLY A 73 23.99 7.83 2.96
C GLY A 73 23.35 6.85 1.96
N ALA A 74 23.93 6.78 0.77
CA ALA A 74 23.32 6.11 -0.38
C ALA A 74 23.08 4.60 -0.17
N GLU A 75 23.99 3.89 0.50
CA GLU A 75 23.89 2.43 0.67
C GLU A 75 22.78 2.01 1.63
N GLN A 76 22.64 2.71 2.77
CA GLN A 76 21.60 2.45 3.75
C GLN A 76 20.22 2.84 3.21
N TYR A 77 20.14 3.98 2.49
CA TYR A 77 18.92 4.37 1.80
C TYR A 77 18.48 3.33 0.77
N ALA A 78 19.40 2.84 -0.08
CA ALA A 78 19.10 1.81 -1.06
C ALA A 78 18.57 0.53 -0.40
N THR A 79 19.18 0.11 0.71
CA THR A 79 18.73 -1.06 1.49
C THR A 79 17.29 -0.90 1.99
N ILE A 80 16.94 0.24 2.59
CA ILE A 80 15.57 0.52 3.04
C ILE A 80 14.59 0.52 1.85
N LEU A 81 15.00 1.12 0.74
CA LEU A 81 14.15 1.21 -0.44
C LEU A 81 13.87 -0.18 -1.06
N TYR A 82 14.86 -1.07 -1.08
CA TYR A 82 14.67 -2.46 -1.49
C TYR A 82 13.70 -3.21 -0.57
N ILE A 83 13.82 -3.05 0.74
CA ILE A 83 12.90 -3.67 1.71
C ILE A 83 11.46 -3.18 1.48
N LEU A 84 11.28 -1.88 1.26
CA LEU A 84 9.96 -1.30 0.99
C LEU A 84 9.39 -1.77 -0.35
N GLN A 85 10.21 -1.93 -1.39
CA GLN A 85 9.78 -2.49 -2.67
C GLN A 85 9.35 -3.95 -2.55
N ILE A 86 10.09 -4.78 -1.80
CA ILE A 86 9.71 -6.17 -1.51
C ILE A 86 8.37 -6.20 -0.77
N GLY A 87 8.20 -5.34 0.25
CA GLY A 87 6.92 -5.22 0.97
C GLY A 87 5.76 -4.82 0.06
N SER A 88 5.97 -3.85 -0.83
CA SER A 88 4.98 -3.41 -1.81
C SER A 88 4.61 -4.52 -2.80
N PHE A 89 5.59 -5.31 -3.24
CA PHE A 89 5.37 -6.46 -4.10
C PHE A 89 4.50 -7.52 -3.41
N LEU A 90 4.80 -7.84 -2.15
CA LEU A 90 3.98 -8.76 -1.34
C LEU A 90 2.55 -8.23 -1.16
N GLY A 91 2.39 -6.93 -0.90
CA GLY A 91 1.07 -6.29 -0.81
C GLY A 91 0.27 -6.41 -2.10
N THR A 92 0.94 -6.26 -3.25
CA THR A 92 0.34 -6.41 -4.58
C THR A 92 -0.11 -7.85 -4.82
N LEU A 93 0.70 -8.84 -4.45
CA LEU A 93 0.34 -10.26 -4.55
C LEU A 93 -0.88 -10.60 -3.70
N LEU A 94 -0.90 -10.16 -2.44
CA LEU A 94 -2.04 -10.37 -1.54
C LEU A 94 -3.32 -9.77 -2.13
N PHE A 95 -3.23 -8.54 -2.64
CA PHE A 95 -4.35 -7.87 -3.29
C PHE A 95 -4.83 -8.64 -4.53
N ALA A 96 -3.92 -9.05 -5.41
CA ALA A 96 -4.24 -9.78 -6.63
C ALA A 96 -4.92 -11.13 -6.34
N ILE A 97 -4.44 -11.87 -5.33
CA ILE A 97 -5.05 -13.14 -4.89
C ILE A 97 -6.47 -12.88 -4.36
N GLY A 98 -6.64 -11.89 -3.47
CA GLY A 98 -7.96 -11.52 -2.94
C GLY A 98 -8.93 -11.09 -4.05
N PHE A 99 -8.43 -10.34 -5.03
CA PHE A 99 -9.21 -9.91 -6.19
C PHE A 99 -9.64 -11.08 -7.07
N LEU A 100 -8.73 -11.99 -7.41
CA LEU A 100 -9.02 -13.17 -8.24
C LEU A 100 -10.07 -14.07 -7.61
N ILE A 101 -9.98 -14.31 -6.29
CA ILE A 101 -10.97 -15.12 -5.57
C ILE A 101 -12.35 -14.43 -5.60
N THR A 102 -12.37 -13.11 -5.40
CA THR A 102 -13.60 -12.31 -5.44
C THR A 102 -14.27 -12.40 -6.82
N VAL A 103 -13.51 -12.19 -7.90
CA VAL A 103 -14.03 -12.28 -9.27
C VAL A 103 -14.56 -13.68 -9.57
N ARG A 104 -13.81 -14.74 -9.23
CA ARG A 104 -14.25 -16.13 -9.45
C ARG A 104 -15.59 -16.43 -8.76
N LYS A 105 -15.77 -15.96 -7.52
CA LYS A 105 -17.04 -16.14 -6.78
C LYS A 105 -18.20 -15.39 -7.42
N VAL A 106 -17.98 -14.13 -7.83
CA VAL A 106 -19.03 -13.34 -8.49
C VAL A 106 -19.44 -13.96 -9.82
N VAL A 107 -18.49 -14.41 -10.63
CA VAL A 107 -18.76 -15.08 -11.92
C VAL A 107 -19.51 -16.40 -11.71
N LYS A 108 -19.06 -17.23 -10.76
CA LYS A 108 -19.72 -18.51 -10.45
C LYS A 108 -21.16 -18.32 -9.97
N ASN A 109 -21.41 -17.35 -9.09
CA ASN A 109 -22.77 -17.07 -8.61
C ASN A 109 -23.69 -16.58 -9.73
N LYS A 110 -23.19 -15.75 -10.67
CA LYS A 110 -23.99 -15.31 -11.82
C LYS A 110 -24.37 -16.45 -12.76
N MET A 111 -23.47 -17.42 -13.00
CA MET A 111 -23.80 -18.58 -13.83
C MET A 111 -24.87 -19.48 -13.19
N ILE A 112 -24.86 -19.62 -11.86
CA ILE A 112 -25.85 -20.45 -11.15
C ILE A 112 -27.24 -19.82 -11.17
N THR A 113 -27.35 -18.49 -11.20
CA THR A 113 -28.65 -17.78 -11.23
C THR A 113 -29.29 -17.73 -12.62
N GLN A 114 -28.57 -18.10 -13.69
CA GLN A 114 -29.09 -18.11 -15.07
C GLN A 114 -29.55 -19.49 -15.57
N ASN A 115 -29.34 -20.55 -14.77
CA ASN A 115 -29.87 -21.90 -15.02
C ASN A 115 -31.05 -22.18 -14.08
#